data_AF-G5Q3I9-F1
#
_entry.id   AF-G5Q3I9-F1
#
_cell.length_a   1.000
_cell.length_b   1.000
_cell.length_c   1.000
_cell.angle_alpha   90.00
_cell.angle_beta   90.00
_cell.angle_gamma   90.00
#
_symmetry.space_group_name_H-M   'P 1'
#
loop_
_entity.id
_entity.type
_entity.pdbx_description
1 polymer ?
#
loop_
_entity_poly.entity_id
_entity_poly.type
_entity_poly.pdbx_seq_one_letter_code
_entity_poly.pdbx_strand_id
1 'polypeptide(L)'
;MSHNEKSPHQSPVHDTRESQPGLDSLAPSDGSHRPTPEPTPPGTQPTAPGSFNDPGIFRATAPGSLKAPETANDKLTALDTFRKGSENHALTTNQGVRIADDQNSLRAGSRGPTLLEDFILREKITHFDHERIPERIVHARGSAAHGYFQPYKDLSDITKAAFLCDPQKITPVFVRFSTVQGGAGSADTVRDIRGFATKFYTEEGIFDLVGNNTPIFFIQDAHKFPDFVHAVKPEPHWAIPQGQSAHDTFWDYVSLQPETLHNVMWAMSDRGIPRSYRTMEGFGIHTFRLINAQGKATFVRFHWKPLAGKASLVWDESQKLTGRDPIRIFTAGIWSRSGFSPPGSVGGHRSGRFPGIRAGPTTHCRRG
;
A
#
# COMPACT_ATOMS: atom_id res chain seq x y z
N MET A 1 -43.41 23.48 10.56
CA MET A 1 -42.33 23.90 9.63
C MET A 1 -41.05 23.98 10.44
N SER A 2 -40.22 22.92 10.46
CA SER A 2 -38.92 23.00 11.12
C SER A 2 -37.94 23.68 10.17
N HIS A 3 -37.52 24.89 10.52
CA HIS A 3 -36.46 25.60 9.83
C HIS A 3 -35.17 24.77 9.92
N ASN A 4 -34.78 24.19 8.80
CA ASN A 4 -33.49 23.52 8.64
C ASN A 4 -32.46 24.63 8.37
N GLU A 5 -32.05 25.35 9.42
CA GLU A 5 -30.98 26.34 9.32
C GLU A 5 -29.67 25.60 9.00
N LYS A 6 -29.27 25.64 7.73
CA LYS A 6 -27.92 25.25 7.33
C LYS A 6 -26.94 26.21 8.02
N SER A 7 -26.15 25.69 8.96
CA SER A 7 -25.01 26.43 9.53
C SER A 7 -24.14 26.97 8.39
N PRO A 8 -23.77 28.27 8.39
CA PRO A 8 -23.00 28.84 7.30
C PRO A 8 -21.60 28.24 7.29
N HIS A 9 -21.22 27.63 6.17
CA HIS A 9 -19.85 27.18 5.89
C HIS A 9 -18.93 28.40 5.67
N GLN A 10 -18.62 29.13 6.74
CA GLN A 10 -17.75 30.30 6.71
C GLN A 10 -16.38 29.96 7.29
N SER A 11 -15.34 30.54 6.70
CA SER A 11 -13.98 30.48 7.27
C SER A 11 -13.97 31.27 8.58
N PRO A 12 -13.25 30.82 9.62
CA PRO A 12 -13.12 31.57 10.87
C PRO A 12 -12.22 32.81 10.73
N VAL A 13 -11.44 32.92 9.65
CA VAL A 13 -10.47 34.00 9.41
C VAL A 13 -10.70 34.61 8.02
N HIS A 14 -10.80 35.94 8.00
CA HIS A 14 -11.06 36.77 6.80
C HIS A 14 -10.19 38.04 6.75
N ASP A 15 -9.17 38.12 7.61
CA ASP A 15 -8.32 39.29 7.80
C ASP A 15 -6.86 38.87 8.04
N THR A 16 -5.99 39.83 8.34
CA THR A 16 -4.54 39.61 8.52
C THR A 16 -4.18 38.67 9.67
N ARG A 17 -5.12 38.24 10.51
CA ARG A 17 -4.84 37.21 11.53
C ARG A 17 -4.40 35.89 10.89
N GLU A 18 -4.74 35.63 9.62
CA GLU A 18 -4.26 34.44 8.90
C GLU A 18 -2.73 34.37 8.80
N SER A 19 -2.04 35.52 8.88
CA SER A 19 -0.58 35.62 8.83
C SER A 19 0.05 35.87 10.20
N GLN A 20 -0.67 35.59 11.29
CA GLN A 20 -0.24 35.82 12.66
C GLN A 20 -0.38 34.54 13.50
N PRO A 21 0.43 34.37 14.56
CA PRO A 21 0.20 33.29 15.53
C PRO A 21 -1.08 33.51 16.34
N GLY A 22 -1.53 32.48 17.05
CA GLY A 22 -2.68 32.58 17.96
C GLY A 22 -4.05 32.47 17.29
N LEU A 23 -4.15 31.68 16.21
CA LEU A 23 -5.45 31.32 15.61
C LEU A 23 -6.24 30.30 16.45
N ASP A 24 -5.58 29.65 17.41
CA ASP A 24 -6.16 28.68 18.35
C ASP A 24 -7.00 27.59 17.65
N SER A 25 -8.24 27.34 18.09
CA SER A 25 -9.08 26.28 17.56
C SER A 25 -9.66 26.64 16.19
N LEU A 26 -9.23 25.92 15.15
CA LEU A 26 -9.77 26.01 13.79
C LEU A 26 -10.79 24.91 13.45
N ALA A 27 -10.99 23.96 14.36
CA ALA A 27 -11.96 22.88 14.17
C ALA A 27 -13.40 23.42 14.15
N PRO A 28 -14.28 22.91 13.27
CA PRO A 28 -15.70 23.24 13.35
C PRO A 28 -16.27 22.74 14.68
N SER A 29 -17.13 23.56 15.30
CA SER A 29 -17.71 23.32 16.62
C SER A 29 -18.60 22.08 16.67
N ASP A 30 -19.14 21.65 15.53
CA ASP A 30 -19.94 20.43 15.39
C ASP A 30 -19.12 19.14 15.41
N GLY A 31 -17.78 19.23 15.46
CA GLY A 31 -16.90 18.07 15.49
C GLY A 31 -16.83 17.29 14.17
N SER A 32 -17.44 17.77 13.10
CA SER A 32 -17.56 17.07 11.80
C SER A 32 -16.22 16.77 11.13
N HIS A 33 -15.14 17.41 11.56
CA HIS A 33 -13.77 17.13 11.11
C HIS A 33 -13.23 15.77 11.59
N ARG A 34 -13.82 15.17 12.64
CA ARG A 34 -13.34 13.91 13.22
C ARG A 34 -14.11 12.71 12.64
N PRO A 35 -13.43 11.76 11.96
CA PRO A 35 -14.05 10.49 11.63
C PRO A 35 -14.25 9.65 12.91
N THR A 36 -15.28 8.80 12.93
CA THR A 36 -15.50 7.90 14.07
C THR A 36 -14.51 6.74 14.04
N PRO A 37 -14.03 6.24 15.19
CA PRO A 37 -13.10 5.11 15.29
C PRO A 37 -13.81 3.75 15.11
N GLU A 38 -14.75 3.68 14.16
CA GLU A 38 -15.57 2.50 13.89
C GLU A 38 -15.54 2.14 12.39
N PRO A 39 -15.82 0.88 12.03
CA PRO A 39 -15.99 0.47 10.64
C PRO A 39 -17.11 1.28 9.96
N THR A 40 -16.77 1.96 8.87
CA THR A 40 -17.72 2.75 8.09
C THR A 40 -17.61 2.43 6.61
N PRO A 41 -18.73 2.43 5.85
CA PRO A 41 -18.66 2.23 4.40
C PRO A 41 -17.80 3.30 3.70
N PRO A 42 -17.26 2.99 2.51
CA PRO A 42 -16.51 3.98 1.73
C PRO A 42 -17.36 5.23 1.43
N GLY A 43 -16.82 6.41 1.71
CA GLY A 43 -17.44 7.70 1.38
C GLY A 43 -18.48 8.24 2.37
N THR A 44 -18.74 7.55 3.49
CA THR A 44 -19.73 8.01 4.49
C THR A 44 -19.15 8.99 5.52
N GLN A 45 -17.83 9.03 5.67
CA GLN A 45 -17.13 9.90 6.62
C GLN A 45 -15.96 10.61 5.97
N PRO A 46 -15.61 11.81 6.44
CA PRO A 46 -14.46 12.54 5.96
C PRO A 46 -13.22 11.70 6.21
N THR A 47 -12.46 11.46 5.15
CA THR A 47 -11.27 10.64 5.24
C THR A 47 -10.07 11.42 5.78
N ALA A 48 -10.00 12.75 5.62
CA ALA A 48 -9.21 13.75 6.37
C ALA A 48 -9.68 15.18 5.91
N PRO A 49 -9.21 16.32 6.46
CA PRO A 49 -9.94 17.59 6.37
C PRO A 49 -9.87 18.20 4.96
N GLY A 50 -11.02 18.33 4.30
CA GLY A 50 -11.15 19.03 3.03
C GLY A 50 -12.28 18.51 2.14
N SER A 51 -13.45 19.12 2.27
CA SER A 51 -14.62 19.07 1.35
C SER A 51 -15.42 17.76 1.25
N PHE A 52 -16.70 17.86 1.64
CA PHE A 52 -17.73 16.84 1.49
C PHE A 52 -18.34 16.75 0.08
N ASN A 53 -17.92 17.59 -0.88
CA ASN A 53 -18.71 17.84 -2.09
C ASN A 53 -18.07 17.47 -3.43
N ASP A 54 -16.94 16.75 -3.46
CA ASP A 54 -16.46 16.16 -4.72
C ASP A 54 -16.53 14.62 -4.68
N PRO A 55 -17.62 14.02 -5.19
CA PRO A 55 -17.75 12.56 -5.28
C PRO A 55 -16.69 11.89 -6.21
N GLY A 56 -15.78 12.68 -6.80
CA GLY A 56 -14.70 12.22 -7.68
C GLY A 56 -13.30 12.15 -7.05
N ILE A 57 -13.00 12.79 -5.91
CA ILE A 57 -11.63 12.90 -5.38
C ILE A 57 -11.56 12.39 -3.92
N PHE A 58 -11.36 11.08 -3.77
CA PHE A 58 -11.19 10.46 -2.45
C PHE A 58 -9.72 10.49 -2.02
N ARG A 59 -9.35 11.35 -1.07
CA ARG A 59 -7.99 11.41 -0.48
C ARG A 59 -7.99 10.89 0.96
N ALA A 60 -6.90 10.18 1.28
CA ALA A 60 -6.40 9.65 2.57
C ALA A 60 -7.43 9.39 3.68
N THR A 61 -7.60 8.13 4.10
CA THR A 61 -8.30 7.75 5.34
C THR A 61 -7.51 8.20 6.57
N ALA A 62 -8.19 8.42 7.70
CA ALA A 62 -7.54 8.62 8.99
C ALA A 62 -6.48 7.54 9.26
N PRO A 63 -5.37 7.87 9.96
CA PRO A 63 -4.36 6.89 10.35
C PRO A 63 -4.99 5.65 10.99
N GLY A 64 -4.47 4.46 10.68
CA GLY A 64 -5.06 3.19 11.13
C GLY A 64 -5.21 3.10 12.66
N SER A 65 -4.27 3.65 13.42
CA SER A 65 -4.32 3.71 14.89
C SER A 65 -5.45 4.60 15.45
N LEU A 66 -5.96 5.54 14.65
CA LEU A 66 -7.11 6.38 15.03
C LEU A 66 -8.42 5.81 14.51
N LYS A 67 -8.43 5.23 13.30
CA LYS A 67 -9.65 4.69 12.70
C LYS A 67 -10.06 3.32 13.26
N ALA A 68 -9.08 2.50 13.67
CA ALA A 68 -9.31 1.16 14.19
C ALA A 68 -8.32 0.84 15.33
N PRO A 69 -8.36 1.57 16.46
CA PRO A 69 -7.42 1.40 17.57
C PRO A 69 -7.45 -0.01 18.17
N GLU A 70 -8.62 -0.66 18.18
CA GLU A 70 -8.81 -2.03 18.68
C GLU A 70 -8.18 -3.11 17.79
N THR A 71 -7.78 -2.76 16.55
CA THR A 71 -7.10 -3.71 15.66
C THR A 71 -5.61 -3.76 16.00
N ALA A 72 -5.23 -4.77 16.79
CA ALA A 72 -3.87 -4.95 17.27
C ALA A 72 -3.26 -6.30 16.83
N ASN A 73 -1.94 -6.35 16.85
CA ASN A 73 -1.11 -7.55 16.83
C ASN A 73 0.28 -7.17 17.37
N ASP A 74 1.13 -8.15 17.68
CA ASP A 74 2.43 -7.90 18.30
C ASP A 74 3.29 -6.91 17.52
N LYS A 75 3.21 -6.91 16.18
CA LYS A 75 3.96 -5.96 15.37
C LYS A 75 3.38 -4.54 15.46
N LEU A 76 2.06 -4.38 15.47
CA LEU A 76 1.42 -3.08 15.65
C LEU A 76 1.67 -2.52 17.05
N THR A 77 1.69 -3.37 18.07
CA THR A 77 2.04 -2.99 19.45
C THR A 77 3.52 -2.58 19.54
N ALA A 78 4.42 -3.34 18.91
CA ALA A 78 5.84 -2.97 18.86
C ALA A 78 6.11 -1.65 18.11
N LEU A 79 5.16 -1.15 17.31
CA LEU A 79 5.26 0.14 16.65
C LEU A 79 4.78 1.31 17.54
N ASP A 80 4.10 1.05 18.67
CA ASP A 80 3.58 2.11 19.55
C ASP A 80 4.68 3.02 20.09
N THR A 81 5.85 2.48 20.41
CA THR A 81 7.01 3.25 20.90
C THR A 81 7.52 4.29 19.90
N PHE A 82 7.18 4.12 18.61
CA PHE A 82 7.57 5.02 17.52
C PHE A 82 6.43 5.93 17.05
N ARG A 83 5.19 5.71 17.52
CA ARG A 83 4.06 6.59 17.20
C ARG A 83 4.25 7.94 17.89
N LYS A 84 3.93 9.03 17.18
CA LYS A 84 3.91 10.38 17.72
C LYS A 84 2.48 10.91 17.70
N GLY A 85 1.95 11.22 18.88
CA GLY A 85 0.69 11.94 19.02
C GLY A 85 0.87 13.43 18.70
N SER A 86 -0.25 14.13 18.54
CA SER A 86 -0.27 15.56 18.21
C SER A 86 -1.21 16.39 19.10
N GLU A 87 -2.32 15.83 19.56
CA GLU A 87 -3.27 16.55 20.42
C GLU A 87 -2.63 17.03 21.72
N ASN A 88 -2.89 18.27 22.11
CA ASN A 88 -2.39 18.92 23.33
C ASN A 88 -0.85 19.01 23.45
N HIS A 89 -0.12 18.90 22.33
CA HIS A 89 1.31 19.18 22.27
C HIS A 89 1.59 20.57 21.68
N ALA A 90 2.63 21.24 22.17
CA ALA A 90 3.14 22.46 21.56
C ALA A 90 3.84 22.14 20.23
N LEU A 91 3.76 23.04 19.26
CA LEU A 91 4.60 22.98 18.07
C LEU A 91 6.05 23.30 18.46
N THR A 92 6.99 22.42 18.12
CA THR A 92 8.39 22.57 18.45
C THR A 92 9.30 22.33 17.25
N THR A 93 10.54 22.81 17.36
CA THR A 93 11.66 22.32 16.54
C THR A 93 11.93 20.83 16.82
N ASN A 94 12.75 20.20 15.98
CA ASN A 94 13.22 18.83 16.21
C ASN A 94 14.07 18.69 17.48
N GLN A 95 14.66 19.79 17.96
CA GLN A 95 15.40 19.86 19.22
C GLN A 95 14.51 20.14 20.45
N GLY A 96 13.19 20.25 20.27
CA GLY A 96 12.22 20.47 21.36
C GLY A 96 12.03 21.93 21.78
N VAL A 97 12.52 22.90 21.01
CA VAL A 97 12.31 24.33 21.28
C VAL A 97 10.92 24.72 20.79
N ARG A 98 10.09 25.32 21.66
CA ARG A 98 8.74 25.77 21.30
C ARG A 98 8.80 26.90 20.27
N ILE A 99 7.96 26.81 19.24
CA ILE A 99 7.86 27.80 18.16
C ILE A 99 6.72 28.77 18.51
N ALA A 100 7.03 30.07 18.55
CA ALA A 100 6.05 31.12 18.86
C ALA A 100 5.27 31.56 17.60
N ASP A 101 5.96 31.71 16.48
CA ASP A 101 5.40 32.10 15.19
C ASP A 101 5.90 31.14 14.10
N ASP A 102 4.98 30.35 13.53
CA ASP A 102 5.24 29.43 12.41
C ASP A 102 4.75 30.00 11.05
N GLN A 103 4.32 31.26 11.03
CA GLN A 103 3.79 31.95 9.84
C GLN A 103 4.87 32.80 9.17
N ASN A 104 5.83 33.30 9.95
CA ASN A 104 6.80 34.31 9.49
C ASN A 104 8.25 33.86 9.65
N SER A 105 9.09 34.27 8.71
CA SER A 105 10.55 34.22 8.85
C SER A 105 11.06 35.41 9.67
N LEU A 106 12.16 35.24 10.40
CA LEU A 106 12.87 36.34 11.05
C LEU A 106 13.54 37.25 10.01
N ARG A 107 13.29 38.57 10.11
CA ARG A 107 13.72 39.59 9.15
C ARG A 107 14.23 40.85 9.85
N ALA A 108 15.09 41.62 9.17
CA ALA A 108 15.50 42.96 9.61
C ALA A 108 14.38 44.00 9.39
N GLY A 109 13.38 44.00 10.28
CA GLY A 109 12.15 44.77 10.13
C GLY A 109 11.09 44.04 9.30
N SER A 110 9.83 44.48 9.39
CA SER A 110 8.66 43.76 8.82
C SER A 110 8.68 43.61 7.30
N ARG A 111 9.48 44.41 6.58
CA ARG A 111 9.65 44.35 5.12
C ARG A 111 11.12 44.21 4.70
N GLY A 112 12.00 43.82 5.63
CA GLY A 112 13.42 43.66 5.38
C GLY A 112 13.81 42.27 4.88
N PRO A 113 15.12 42.05 4.65
CA PRO A 113 15.65 40.75 4.28
C PRO A 113 15.54 39.73 5.43
N THR A 114 15.41 38.44 5.07
CA THR A 114 15.45 37.31 6.00
C THR A 114 16.87 37.14 6.59
N LEU A 115 16.96 36.85 7.88
CA LEU A 115 18.24 36.70 8.59
C LEU A 115 18.69 35.24 8.65
N LEU A 116 20.00 35.00 8.48
CA LEU A 116 20.58 33.65 8.53
C LEU A 116 20.52 33.04 9.94
N GLU A 117 20.44 33.86 10.99
CA GLU A 117 20.30 33.41 12.37
C GLU A 117 18.96 32.72 12.67
N ASP A 118 17.99 32.77 11.75
CA ASP A 118 16.72 32.04 11.84
C ASP A 118 16.94 30.52 11.70
N PHE A 119 17.20 29.87 12.82
CA PHE A 119 17.41 28.43 12.87
C PHE A 119 16.11 27.63 12.73
N ILE A 120 14.96 28.20 13.09
CA ILE A 120 13.65 27.53 12.97
C ILE A 120 13.30 27.38 11.49
N LEU A 121 13.38 28.47 10.73
CA LEU A 121 13.18 28.45 9.28
C LEU A 121 14.13 27.45 8.63
N ARG A 122 15.43 27.55 8.91
CA ARG A 122 16.42 26.67 8.30
C ARG A 122 16.19 25.21 8.64
N GLU A 123 15.86 24.88 9.89
CA GLU A 123 15.59 23.49 10.28
C GLU A 123 14.37 22.93 9.52
N LYS A 124 13.25 23.69 9.49
CA LYS A 124 12.02 23.29 8.79
C LYS A 124 12.25 23.08 7.30
N ILE A 125 12.91 24.03 6.63
CA ILE A 125 13.22 23.95 5.20
C ILE A 125 14.24 22.86 4.89
N THR A 126 15.27 22.70 5.74
CA THR A 126 16.26 21.63 5.55
C THR A 126 15.60 20.25 5.62
N HIS A 127 14.69 20.03 6.58
CA HIS A 127 13.96 18.77 6.63
C HIS A 127 13.09 18.56 5.38
N PHE A 128 12.39 19.60 4.93
CA PHE A 128 11.57 19.58 3.70
C PHE A 128 12.41 19.23 2.46
N ASP A 129 13.55 19.89 2.27
CA ASP A 129 14.44 19.71 1.12
C ASP A 129 14.98 18.28 1.01
N HIS A 130 15.01 17.54 2.12
CA HIS A 130 15.52 16.17 2.21
C HIS A 130 14.42 15.12 2.45
N GLU A 131 13.15 15.45 2.25
CA GLU A 131 12.03 14.50 2.43
C GLU A 131 12.06 13.33 1.45
N ARG A 132 12.59 13.54 0.23
CA ARG A 132 12.57 12.54 -0.83
C ARG A 132 13.75 11.59 -0.69
N ILE A 133 13.45 10.31 -0.50
CA ILE A 133 14.41 9.22 -0.66
C ILE A 133 14.22 8.56 -2.04
N PRO A 134 15.24 7.89 -2.60
CA PRO A 134 15.09 7.17 -3.85
C PRO A 134 13.92 6.18 -3.80
N GLU A 135 13.11 6.16 -4.85
CA GLU A 135 12.09 5.14 -5.01
C GLU A 135 12.72 3.76 -5.32
N ARG A 136 11.91 2.70 -5.27
CA ARG A 136 12.35 1.38 -5.69
C ARG A 136 12.59 1.37 -7.21
N ILE A 137 13.69 0.78 -7.67
CA ILE A 137 14.03 0.69 -9.11
C ILE A 137 12.87 0.11 -9.93
N VAL A 138 12.26 -0.96 -9.41
CA VAL A 138 11.02 -1.56 -9.90
C VAL A 138 10.03 -1.63 -8.76
N HIS A 139 8.74 -1.74 -9.06
CA HIS A 139 7.68 -1.76 -8.04
C HIS A 139 7.63 -0.49 -7.17
N ALA A 140 7.98 0.66 -7.74
CA ALA A 140 7.96 1.96 -7.06
C ALA A 140 6.55 2.33 -6.60
N ARG A 141 5.55 2.22 -7.48
CA ARG A 141 4.14 2.41 -7.16
C ARG A 141 3.58 1.22 -6.39
N GLY A 142 3.12 1.45 -5.16
CA GLY A 142 2.53 0.40 -4.36
C GLY A 142 1.79 0.89 -3.13
N SER A 143 0.92 0.03 -2.62
CA SER A 143 0.09 0.25 -1.42
C SER A 143 0.27 -0.90 -0.45
N ALA A 144 0.17 -0.62 0.84
CA ALA A 144 0.44 -1.63 1.86
C ALA A 144 -0.57 -1.61 3.01
N ALA A 145 -0.67 -2.74 3.71
CA ALA A 145 -1.53 -2.91 4.89
C ALA A 145 -0.91 -3.92 5.87
N HIS A 146 -1.27 -3.74 7.15
CA HIS A 146 -0.99 -4.72 8.20
C HIS A 146 -2.08 -5.80 8.26
N GLY A 147 -1.74 -6.96 8.80
CA GLY A 147 -2.67 -8.06 9.06
C GLY A 147 -2.01 -9.16 9.89
N TYR A 148 -2.58 -10.37 9.82
CA TYR A 148 -2.00 -11.57 10.44
C TYR A 148 -2.14 -12.79 9.54
N PHE A 149 -1.30 -13.79 9.77
CA PHE A 149 -1.34 -15.12 9.16
C PHE A 149 -1.54 -16.18 10.24
N GLN A 150 -2.26 -17.24 9.90
CA GLN A 150 -2.46 -18.40 10.77
C GLN A 150 -2.54 -19.66 9.90
N PRO A 151 -1.71 -20.69 10.16
CA PRO A 151 -1.80 -21.95 9.42
C PRO A 151 -3.09 -22.71 9.79
N TYR A 152 -3.56 -23.56 8.89
CA TYR A 152 -4.80 -24.30 9.12
C TYR A 152 -4.62 -25.53 9.99
N LYS A 153 -3.44 -26.14 9.91
CA LYS A 153 -3.00 -27.33 10.63
C LYS A 153 -1.49 -27.28 10.74
N ASP A 154 -0.92 -28.11 11.60
CA ASP A 154 0.52 -28.34 11.68
C ASP A 154 1.05 -28.91 10.33
N LEU A 155 2.19 -28.36 9.87
CA LEU A 155 2.93 -28.79 8.68
C LEU A 155 4.33 -29.36 9.02
N SER A 156 4.58 -29.72 10.28
CA SER A 156 5.85 -30.25 10.80
C SER A 156 6.40 -31.45 10.02
N ASP A 157 5.51 -32.27 9.45
CA ASP A 157 5.84 -33.39 8.55
C ASP A 157 6.71 -32.96 7.34
N ILE A 158 6.52 -31.74 6.83
CA ILE A 158 7.15 -31.24 5.60
C ILE A 158 8.03 -30.00 5.80
N THR A 159 7.89 -29.27 6.90
CA THR A 159 8.70 -28.08 7.21
C THR A 159 8.93 -27.94 8.70
N LYS A 160 10.10 -27.44 9.09
CA LYS A 160 10.38 -27.04 10.48
C LYS A 160 10.13 -25.55 10.76
N ALA A 161 9.56 -24.80 9.81
CA ALA A 161 9.32 -23.37 9.99
C ALA A 161 8.20 -23.12 11.00
N ALA A 162 8.52 -22.55 12.17
CA ALA A 162 7.58 -22.48 13.31
C ALA A 162 6.24 -21.83 13.00
N PHE A 163 6.20 -20.80 12.14
CA PHE A 163 4.96 -20.11 11.75
C PHE A 163 3.96 -20.97 10.95
N LEU A 164 4.37 -22.17 10.54
CA LEU A 164 3.56 -23.13 9.80
C LEU A 164 3.19 -24.37 10.62
N CYS A 165 3.71 -24.53 11.84
CA CYS A 165 3.63 -25.78 12.60
C CYS A 165 2.66 -25.76 13.79
N ASP A 166 1.97 -24.64 14.03
CA ASP A 166 0.96 -24.56 15.08
C ASP A 166 -0.28 -23.80 14.58
N PRO A 167 -1.45 -24.45 14.46
CA PRO A 167 -2.68 -23.80 13.99
C PRO A 167 -3.20 -22.70 14.93
N GLN A 168 -2.74 -22.61 16.18
CA GLN A 168 -3.06 -21.53 17.10
C GLN A 168 -2.09 -20.36 16.98
N LYS A 169 -0.92 -20.56 16.36
CA LYS A 169 0.08 -19.50 16.20
C LYS A 169 -0.38 -18.44 15.21
N ILE A 170 -0.41 -17.19 15.69
CA ILE A 170 -0.72 -16.00 14.91
C ILE A 170 0.60 -15.31 14.57
N THR A 171 0.86 -15.11 13.28
CA THR A 171 2.06 -14.41 12.80
C THR A 171 1.66 -13.05 12.22
N PRO A 172 2.09 -11.93 12.80
CA PRO A 172 1.84 -10.62 12.21
C PRO A 172 2.41 -10.54 10.79
N VAL A 173 1.71 -9.85 9.88
CA VAL A 173 2.19 -9.60 8.53
C VAL A 173 2.07 -8.13 8.12
N PHE A 174 2.97 -7.72 7.23
CA PHE A 174 2.84 -6.49 6.46
C PHE A 174 2.92 -6.81 4.98
N VAL A 175 1.87 -6.46 4.23
CA VAL A 175 1.75 -6.79 2.81
C VAL A 175 1.86 -5.53 1.99
N ARG A 176 2.72 -5.53 0.97
CA ARG A 176 2.82 -4.47 -0.03
C ARG A 176 2.49 -5.01 -1.41
N PHE A 177 1.46 -4.43 -2.01
CA PHE A 177 1.10 -4.63 -3.41
C PHE A 177 1.69 -3.53 -4.27
N SER A 178 1.94 -3.81 -5.55
CA SER A 178 2.58 -2.85 -6.44
C SER A 178 2.32 -3.14 -7.91
N THR A 179 2.48 -2.15 -8.78
CA THR A 179 2.80 -2.37 -10.21
C THR A 179 4.30 -2.66 -10.36
N VAL A 180 4.86 -2.73 -11.57
CA VAL A 180 6.29 -2.99 -11.81
C VAL A 180 6.98 -1.80 -12.45
N GLN A 181 6.47 -1.35 -13.61
CA GLN A 181 7.19 -0.44 -14.50
C GLN A 181 7.21 0.99 -13.96
N GLY A 182 6.05 1.50 -13.56
CA GLY A 182 5.88 2.92 -13.29
C GLY A 182 6.53 3.41 -12.00
N GLY A 183 6.91 4.70 -11.99
CA GLY A 183 7.40 5.39 -10.78
C GLY A 183 6.34 5.54 -9.69
N ALA A 184 6.69 6.01 -8.49
CA ALA A 184 5.80 6.07 -7.32
C ALA A 184 4.51 6.90 -7.54
N GLY A 185 4.56 7.88 -8.46
CA GLY A 185 3.43 8.72 -8.88
C GLY A 185 2.60 8.19 -10.06
N SER A 186 2.92 6.99 -10.59
CA SER A 186 2.15 6.38 -11.69
C SER A 186 0.78 5.86 -11.25
N ALA A 187 -0.09 5.56 -12.22
CA ALA A 187 -1.47 5.14 -11.97
C ALA A 187 -1.59 3.64 -11.60
N ASP A 188 -2.59 3.28 -10.80
CA ASP A 188 -2.76 1.91 -10.30
C ASP A 188 -3.33 0.92 -11.34
N THR A 189 -4.21 1.39 -12.22
CA THR A 189 -4.99 0.55 -13.16
C THR A 189 -4.31 0.44 -14.53
N VAL A 190 -2.99 0.54 -14.59
CA VAL A 190 -2.21 0.29 -15.81
C VAL A 190 -2.22 -1.20 -16.18
N ARG A 191 -1.94 -1.54 -17.45
CA ARG A 191 -1.65 -2.94 -17.83
C ARG A 191 -0.22 -3.27 -17.40
N ASP A 192 -0.09 -4.14 -16.40
CA ASP A 192 1.21 -4.50 -15.83
C ASP A 192 1.10 -5.82 -15.03
N ILE A 193 2.23 -6.43 -14.69
CA ILE A 193 2.26 -7.41 -13.60
C ILE A 193 2.04 -6.68 -12.27
N ARG A 194 1.50 -7.38 -11.27
CA ARG A 194 1.38 -6.85 -9.91
C ARG A 194 2.28 -7.59 -8.96
N GLY A 195 3.09 -6.86 -8.20
CA GLY A 195 3.83 -7.40 -7.07
C GLY A 195 2.91 -7.66 -5.87
N PHE A 196 3.18 -8.75 -5.15
CA PHE A 196 2.51 -9.17 -3.93
C PHE A 196 3.58 -9.65 -2.94
N ALA A 197 4.14 -8.70 -2.19
CA ALA A 197 5.17 -8.98 -1.18
C ALA A 197 4.54 -9.08 0.21
N THR A 198 4.75 -10.20 0.90
CA THR A 198 4.28 -10.42 2.28
C THR A 198 5.46 -10.62 3.20
N LYS A 199 5.60 -9.72 4.17
CA LYS A 199 6.56 -9.85 5.27
C LYS A 199 5.91 -10.53 6.45
N PHE A 200 6.45 -11.65 6.90
CA PHE A 200 6.04 -12.40 8.09
C PHE A 200 6.98 -12.11 9.24
N TYR A 201 6.45 -11.60 10.35
CA TYR A 201 7.21 -11.36 11.58
C TYR A 201 7.15 -12.61 12.46
N THR A 202 7.94 -13.63 12.11
CA THR A 202 7.95 -14.90 12.85
C THR A 202 8.86 -14.82 14.07
N GLU A 203 8.66 -15.72 15.04
CA GLU A 203 9.52 -15.86 16.23
C GLU A 203 10.95 -16.29 15.89
N GLU A 204 11.15 -16.94 14.74
CA GLU A 204 12.45 -17.45 14.28
C GLU A 204 13.10 -16.54 13.22
N GLY A 205 12.64 -15.29 13.13
CA GLY A 205 13.13 -14.29 12.19
C GLY A 205 12.10 -13.88 11.14
N ILE A 206 12.45 -12.85 10.36
CA ILE A 206 11.55 -12.34 9.31
C ILE A 206 11.65 -13.24 8.08
N PHE A 207 10.48 -13.68 7.59
CA PHE A 207 10.37 -14.34 6.30
C PHE A 207 9.65 -13.42 5.31
N ASP A 208 10.29 -13.15 4.18
CA ASP A 208 9.70 -12.35 3.09
C ASP A 208 9.30 -13.26 1.92
N LEU A 209 8.00 -13.38 1.69
CA LEU A 209 7.47 -14.01 0.48
C LEU A 209 7.19 -12.93 -0.56
N VAL A 210 8.16 -12.69 -1.44
CA VAL A 210 8.10 -11.66 -2.49
C VAL A 210 7.65 -12.30 -3.80
N GLY A 211 6.36 -12.16 -4.11
CA GLY A 211 5.74 -12.77 -5.28
C GLY A 211 5.12 -11.77 -6.26
N ASN A 212 4.51 -12.29 -7.32
CA ASN A 212 3.69 -11.55 -8.29
C ASN A 212 2.28 -12.14 -8.40
N ASN A 213 1.40 -11.49 -9.16
CA ASN A 213 0.05 -11.97 -9.45
C ASN A 213 -0.06 -12.99 -10.60
N THR A 214 1.08 -13.37 -11.20
CA THR A 214 1.20 -14.40 -12.24
C THR A 214 2.18 -15.51 -11.81
N PRO A 215 2.02 -16.76 -12.29
CA PRO A 215 2.76 -17.91 -11.77
C PRO A 215 4.18 -18.07 -12.33
N ILE A 216 4.61 -17.21 -13.26
CA ILE A 216 5.89 -17.26 -13.95
C ILE A 216 6.46 -15.85 -14.09
N PHE A 217 7.72 -15.75 -14.53
CA PHE A 217 8.39 -14.49 -14.83
C PHE A 217 8.78 -14.39 -16.31
N PHE A 218 9.22 -13.21 -16.75
CA PHE A 218 9.57 -12.96 -18.16
C PHE A 218 10.91 -13.57 -18.57
N ILE A 219 11.86 -13.70 -17.65
CA ILE A 219 13.22 -14.16 -17.94
C ILE A 219 13.56 -15.37 -17.08
N GLN A 220 14.50 -16.16 -17.56
CA GLN A 220 14.98 -17.37 -16.88
C GLN A 220 16.16 -17.09 -15.95
N ASP A 221 17.09 -16.22 -16.35
CA ASP A 221 18.30 -15.89 -15.61
C ASP A 221 18.31 -14.44 -15.12
N ALA A 222 18.77 -14.22 -13.87
CA ALA A 222 18.84 -12.90 -13.25
C ALA A 222 19.81 -11.94 -13.96
N HIS A 223 20.80 -12.46 -14.69
CA HIS A 223 21.74 -11.65 -15.47
C HIS A 223 21.02 -10.78 -16.52
N LYS A 224 19.89 -11.27 -17.06
CA LYS A 224 19.05 -10.56 -18.05
C LYS A 224 18.10 -9.53 -17.42
N PHE A 225 18.06 -9.42 -16.09
CA PHE A 225 17.10 -8.55 -15.41
C PHE A 225 17.27 -7.07 -15.74
N PRO A 226 18.49 -6.48 -15.77
CA PRO A 226 18.67 -5.10 -16.19
C PRO A 226 18.21 -4.87 -17.63
N ASP A 227 18.54 -5.78 -18.56
CA ASP A 227 18.13 -5.66 -19.97
C ASP A 227 16.61 -5.63 -20.11
N PHE A 228 15.91 -6.59 -19.49
CA PHE A 228 14.46 -6.66 -19.49
C PHE A 228 13.81 -5.42 -18.85
N VAL A 229 14.34 -4.97 -17.70
CA VAL A 229 13.80 -3.80 -16.99
C VAL A 229 14.02 -2.53 -17.81
N HIS A 230 15.19 -2.35 -18.41
CA HIS A 230 15.45 -1.21 -19.30
C HIS A 230 14.52 -1.21 -20.51
N ALA A 231 14.27 -2.39 -21.11
CA ALA A 231 13.37 -2.52 -22.25
C ALA A 231 11.89 -2.21 -21.92
N VAL A 232 11.41 -2.49 -20.71
CA VAL A 232 10.02 -2.19 -20.34
C VAL A 232 9.82 -0.79 -19.75
N LYS A 233 10.87 -0.23 -19.12
CA LYS A 233 10.88 1.12 -18.54
C LYS A 233 10.73 2.20 -19.64
N PRO A 234 10.43 3.46 -19.27
CA PRO A 234 10.40 4.55 -20.23
C PRO A 234 11.76 4.68 -20.93
N GLU A 235 11.75 4.93 -22.24
CA GLU A 235 12.96 4.93 -23.05
C GLU A 235 13.92 6.05 -22.65
N PRO A 236 15.24 5.80 -22.65
CA PRO A 236 16.20 6.62 -21.90
C PRO A 236 16.39 8.03 -22.44
N HIS A 237 16.09 8.28 -23.72
CA HIS A 237 16.34 9.57 -24.36
C HIS A 237 15.28 10.63 -24.02
N TRP A 238 14.06 10.22 -23.65
CA TRP A 238 12.92 11.11 -23.39
C TRP A 238 12.01 10.68 -22.23
N ALA A 239 12.31 9.57 -21.57
CA ALA A 239 11.58 9.02 -20.44
C ALA A 239 10.07 8.78 -20.70
N ILE A 240 9.72 8.29 -21.89
CA ILE A 240 8.35 7.93 -22.32
C ILE A 240 8.33 6.46 -22.76
N PRO A 241 7.24 5.69 -22.52
CA PRO A 241 6.02 6.02 -21.77
C PRO A 241 6.03 5.57 -20.30
N GLN A 242 5.24 6.25 -19.45
CA GLN A 242 5.08 5.91 -18.04
C GLN A 242 3.98 4.86 -17.83
N GLY A 243 4.29 3.78 -17.09
CA GLY A 243 3.34 2.74 -16.72
C GLY A 243 2.80 1.91 -17.88
N GLN A 244 3.55 1.80 -18.98
CA GLN A 244 3.11 1.15 -20.22
C GLN A 244 4.24 0.33 -20.83
N SER A 245 3.91 -0.86 -21.33
CA SER A 245 4.80 -1.69 -22.16
C SER A 245 4.50 -1.55 -23.65
N ALA A 246 3.64 -0.59 -24.04
CA ALA A 246 3.21 -0.36 -25.41
C ALA A 246 4.16 0.62 -26.12
N HIS A 247 5.41 0.19 -26.28
CA HIS A 247 6.47 0.95 -26.96
C HIS A 247 7.52 0.02 -27.55
N ASP A 248 8.34 0.56 -28.45
CA ASP A 248 9.22 -0.17 -29.34
C ASP A 248 10.25 -1.02 -28.59
N THR A 249 10.96 -0.45 -27.61
CA THR A 249 12.04 -1.18 -26.92
C THR A 249 11.54 -2.40 -26.15
N PHE A 250 10.32 -2.37 -25.61
CA PHE A 250 9.74 -3.54 -24.95
C PHE A 250 9.47 -4.67 -25.95
N TRP A 251 8.81 -4.36 -27.06
CA TRP A 251 8.44 -5.35 -28.07
C TRP A 251 9.63 -5.85 -28.88
N ASP A 252 10.66 -5.03 -29.05
CA ASP A 252 11.96 -5.43 -29.61
C ASP A 252 12.59 -6.54 -28.74
N TYR A 253 12.74 -6.30 -27.43
CA TYR A 253 13.26 -7.31 -26.51
C TYR A 253 12.45 -8.61 -26.51
N VAL A 254 11.11 -8.49 -26.49
CA VAL A 254 10.20 -9.66 -26.53
C VAL A 254 10.38 -10.44 -27.83
N SER A 255 10.55 -9.76 -28.98
CA SER A 255 10.73 -10.41 -30.27
C SER A 255 12.03 -11.21 -30.39
N LEU A 256 13.08 -10.77 -29.68
CA LEU A 256 14.40 -11.40 -29.67
C LEU A 256 14.58 -12.43 -28.55
N GLN A 257 13.75 -12.37 -27.49
CA GLN A 257 13.82 -13.26 -26.33
C GLN A 257 12.51 -14.05 -26.14
N PRO A 258 12.32 -15.18 -26.84
CA PRO A 258 11.06 -15.93 -26.81
C PRO A 258 10.73 -16.55 -25.43
N GLU A 259 11.68 -16.63 -24.50
CA GLU A 259 11.43 -17.03 -23.11
C GLU A 259 10.39 -16.12 -22.40
N THR A 260 10.26 -14.88 -22.87
CA THR A 260 9.33 -13.88 -22.34
C THR A 260 7.87 -14.18 -22.65
N LEU A 261 7.61 -14.93 -23.73
CA LEU A 261 6.29 -15.05 -24.34
C LEU A 261 5.24 -15.58 -23.36
N HIS A 262 5.60 -16.50 -22.47
CA HIS A 262 4.65 -17.02 -21.51
C HIS A 262 4.12 -15.91 -20.59
N ASN A 263 4.97 -15.11 -19.95
CA ASN A 263 4.47 -14.07 -19.05
C ASN A 263 3.90 -12.85 -19.81
N VAL A 264 4.33 -12.62 -21.06
CA VAL A 264 3.66 -11.67 -21.98
C VAL A 264 2.20 -12.07 -22.20
N MET A 265 1.89 -13.36 -22.42
CA MET A 265 0.50 -13.83 -22.55
C MET A 265 -0.33 -13.53 -21.30
N TRP A 266 0.25 -13.68 -20.10
CA TRP A 266 -0.45 -13.30 -18.87
C TRP A 266 -0.67 -11.78 -18.77
N ALA A 267 0.33 -10.96 -19.09
CA ALA A 267 0.22 -9.51 -19.06
C ALA A 267 -0.78 -8.97 -20.09
N MET A 268 -0.87 -9.60 -21.27
CA MET A 268 -1.81 -9.23 -22.34
C MET A 268 -3.25 -9.71 -22.06
N SER A 269 -3.42 -10.76 -21.25
CA SER A 269 -4.73 -11.13 -20.71
C SER A 269 -5.24 -10.10 -19.68
N ASP A 270 -6.49 -10.25 -19.24
CA ASP A 270 -7.06 -9.39 -18.20
C ASP A 270 -6.39 -9.55 -16.82
N ARG A 271 -5.49 -10.54 -16.64
CA ARG A 271 -4.63 -10.62 -15.46
C ARG A 271 -3.73 -9.40 -15.29
N GLY A 272 -3.39 -8.72 -16.39
CA GLY A 272 -2.61 -7.49 -16.38
C GLY A 272 -3.37 -6.27 -15.88
N ILE A 273 -4.70 -6.36 -15.70
CA ILE A 273 -5.58 -5.26 -15.29
C ILE A 273 -6.58 -5.71 -14.20
N PRO A 274 -6.11 -6.11 -13.00
CA PRO A 274 -6.99 -6.65 -11.96
C PRO A 274 -8.03 -5.64 -11.49
N ARG A 275 -9.20 -6.12 -11.04
CA ARG A 275 -10.26 -5.25 -10.51
C ARG A 275 -9.91 -4.67 -9.14
N SER A 276 -9.07 -5.35 -8.38
CA SER A 276 -8.58 -4.97 -7.06
C SER A 276 -7.43 -5.90 -6.66
N TYR A 277 -6.55 -5.49 -5.74
CA TYR A 277 -5.55 -6.38 -5.13
C TYR A 277 -6.22 -7.53 -4.38
N ARG A 278 -7.48 -7.35 -3.95
CA ARG A 278 -8.28 -8.38 -3.30
C ARG A 278 -8.77 -9.48 -4.24
N THR A 279 -8.77 -9.25 -5.55
CA THR A 279 -9.36 -10.14 -6.56
C THR A 279 -8.31 -10.69 -7.53
N MET A 280 -7.04 -10.70 -7.13
CA MET A 280 -5.96 -11.31 -7.89
C MET A 280 -5.33 -12.47 -7.10
N GLU A 281 -4.82 -13.46 -7.81
CA GLU A 281 -3.96 -14.48 -7.21
C GLU A 281 -2.59 -13.91 -6.88
N GLY A 282 -1.81 -14.62 -6.08
CA GLY A 282 -0.40 -14.34 -5.82
C GLY A 282 0.43 -15.62 -5.92
N PHE A 283 1.69 -15.49 -6.32
CA PHE A 283 2.58 -16.61 -6.59
C PHE A 283 4.00 -16.26 -6.19
N GLY A 284 4.69 -17.19 -5.52
CA GLY A 284 6.13 -17.05 -5.26
C GLY A 284 7.01 -17.27 -6.50
N ILE A 285 6.40 -17.71 -7.62
CA ILE A 285 7.03 -18.06 -8.90
C ILE A 285 8.01 -19.25 -8.78
N HIS A 286 9.10 -19.04 -8.07
CA HIS A 286 10.20 -19.99 -7.96
C HIS A 286 9.80 -21.24 -7.17
N THR A 287 10.46 -22.34 -7.51
CA THR A 287 10.42 -23.55 -6.70
C THR A 287 11.41 -23.41 -5.54
N PHE A 288 10.90 -23.36 -4.31
CA PHE A 288 11.68 -23.37 -3.08
C PHE A 288 11.76 -24.79 -2.50
N ARG A 289 12.46 -24.94 -1.36
CA ARG A 289 12.48 -26.16 -0.56
C ARG A 289 11.89 -25.91 0.81
N LEU A 290 11.00 -26.79 1.24
CA LEU A 290 10.66 -26.98 2.65
C LEU A 290 11.50 -28.11 3.19
N ILE A 291 12.11 -27.89 4.35
CA ILE A 291 12.95 -28.88 5.03
C ILE A 291 12.28 -29.21 6.36
N ASN A 292 11.95 -30.48 6.60
CA ASN A 292 11.37 -30.92 7.86
C ASN A 292 12.45 -31.16 8.94
N ALA A 293 12.04 -31.57 10.15
CA ALA A 293 12.97 -31.79 11.27
C ALA A 293 14.02 -32.89 11.01
N GLN A 294 13.72 -33.86 10.14
CA GLN A 294 14.64 -34.94 9.75
C GLN A 294 15.55 -34.55 8.57
N GLY A 295 15.50 -33.29 8.12
CA GLY A 295 16.31 -32.82 6.99
C GLY A 295 15.76 -33.23 5.61
N LYS A 296 14.55 -33.82 5.54
CA LYS A 296 13.93 -34.22 4.28
C LYS A 296 13.45 -32.98 3.51
N ALA A 297 13.90 -32.85 2.27
CA ALA A 297 13.51 -31.76 1.38
C ALA A 297 12.24 -32.08 0.59
N THR A 298 11.32 -31.12 0.53
CA THR A 298 10.14 -31.12 -0.34
C THR A 298 10.15 -29.86 -1.20
N PHE A 299 10.05 -30.01 -2.52
CA PHE A 299 9.92 -28.86 -3.41
C PHE A 299 8.55 -28.19 -3.24
N VAL A 300 8.52 -26.86 -3.21
CA VAL A 300 7.29 -26.07 -3.02
C VAL A 300 7.24 -24.88 -3.97
N ARG A 301 6.04 -24.56 -4.46
CA ARG A 301 5.71 -23.24 -5.00
C ARG A 301 4.60 -22.62 -4.17
N PHE A 302 4.74 -21.35 -3.85
CA PHE A 302 3.79 -20.64 -2.98
C PHE A 302 2.65 -20.03 -3.78
N HIS A 303 1.44 -20.07 -3.22
CA HIS A 303 0.23 -19.56 -3.82
C HIS A 303 -0.63 -18.79 -2.81
N TRP A 304 -1.12 -17.62 -3.22
CA TRP A 304 -2.20 -16.89 -2.58
C TRP A 304 -3.47 -17.04 -3.41
N LYS A 305 -4.55 -17.50 -2.79
CA LYS A 305 -5.87 -17.63 -3.44
C LYS A 305 -6.84 -16.60 -2.85
N PRO A 306 -7.27 -15.58 -3.60
CA PRO A 306 -8.10 -14.52 -3.05
C PRO A 306 -9.46 -15.07 -2.60
N LEU A 307 -9.83 -14.78 -1.35
CA LEU A 307 -11.16 -15.13 -0.83
C LEU A 307 -12.27 -14.45 -1.65
N ALA A 308 -12.02 -13.24 -2.14
CA ALA A 308 -12.98 -12.47 -2.94
C ALA A 308 -13.10 -12.96 -4.41
N GLY A 309 -12.46 -14.08 -4.77
CA GLY A 309 -12.46 -14.61 -6.13
C GLY A 309 -11.50 -13.86 -7.06
N LYS A 310 -11.54 -14.22 -8.35
CA LYS A 310 -10.70 -13.61 -9.39
C LYS A 310 -11.55 -12.69 -10.25
N ALA A 311 -11.16 -11.43 -10.36
CA ALA A 311 -11.86 -10.43 -11.17
C ALA A 311 -10.88 -9.39 -11.71
N SER A 312 -11.13 -8.96 -12.95
CA SER A 312 -10.33 -7.99 -13.69
C SER A 312 -11.23 -6.91 -14.31
N LEU A 313 -10.61 -5.78 -14.65
CA LEU A 313 -11.21 -4.77 -15.51
C LEU A 313 -11.13 -5.21 -16.98
N VAL A 314 -11.80 -4.47 -17.84
CA VAL A 314 -11.55 -4.49 -19.29
C VAL A 314 -10.62 -3.34 -19.68
N TRP A 315 -9.90 -3.44 -20.80
CA TRP A 315 -8.83 -2.50 -21.16
C TRP A 315 -9.30 -1.04 -21.24
N ASP A 316 -10.38 -0.75 -21.96
CA ASP A 316 -10.91 0.60 -22.14
C ASP A 316 -11.32 1.26 -20.81
N GLU A 317 -11.95 0.50 -19.91
CA GLU A 317 -12.25 0.94 -18.55
C GLU A 317 -10.95 1.23 -17.77
N SER A 318 -10.01 0.29 -17.79
CA SER A 318 -8.74 0.37 -17.09
C SER A 318 -7.94 1.61 -17.49
N GLN A 319 -7.86 1.90 -18.79
CA GLN A 319 -7.14 3.05 -19.34
C GLN A 319 -7.82 4.36 -18.94
N LYS A 320 -9.13 4.51 -19.16
CA LYS A 320 -9.87 5.72 -18.76
C LYS A 320 -9.73 6.00 -17.27
N LEU A 321 -9.71 4.95 -16.46
CA LEU A 321 -9.60 5.09 -15.02
C LEU A 321 -8.24 5.59 -14.55
N THR A 322 -7.16 5.37 -15.31
CA THR A 322 -5.85 5.96 -14.98
C THR A 322 -5.89 7.50 -14.99
N GLY A 323 -6.72 8.11 -15.85
CA GLY A 323 -6.92 9.55 -15.90
C GLY A 323 -8.00 10.07 -14.95
N ARG A 324 -9.10 9.32 -14.76
CA ARG A 324 -10.20 9.73 -13.88
C ARG A 324 -9.85 9.59 -12.40
N ASP A 325 -9.13 8.53 -12.06
CA ASP A 325 -8.78 8.22 -10.68
C ASP A 325 -7.54 7.30 -10.60
N PRO A 326 -6.33 7.88 -10.62
CA PRO A 326 -5.09 7.11 -10.66
C PRO A 326 -4.79 6.29 -9.38
N ILE A 327 -5.57 6.44 -8.30
CA ILE A 327 -5.25 5.92 -6.95
C ILE A 327 -6.35 5.03 -6.33
N ARG A 328 -7.63 5.19 -6.71
CA ARG A 328 -8.74 4.69 -5.86
C ARG A 328 -8.95 3.19 -5.81
N ILE A 329 -8.89 2.47 -6.94
CA ILE A 329 -9.33 1.06 -6.93
C ILE A 329 -8.49 0.20 -5.98
N PHE A 330 -7.21 0.52 -5.88
CA PHE A 330 -6.22 -0.34 -5.24
C PHE A 330 -5.78 0.21 -3.89
N THR A 331 -5.38 1.48 -3.82
CA THR A 331 -5.05 2.12 -2.55
C THR A 331 -6.33 2.29 -1.72
N ALA A 332 -7.32 3.06 -2.18
CA ALA A 332 -8.53 3.30 -1.38
C ALA A 332 -9.38 2.02 -1.17
N GLY A 333 -9.34 1.04 -2.07
CA GLY A 333 -10.01 -0.26 -1.89
C GLY A 333 -9.46 -1.10 -0.72
N ILE A 334 -8.17 -0.96 -0.41
CA ILE A 334 -7.54 -1.54 0.79
C ILE A 334 -7.96 -0.74 2.04
N TRP A 335 -7.89 0.60 1.97
CA TRP A 335 -8.11 1.48 3.13
C TRP A 335 -9.59 1.67 3.53
N SER A 336 -10.53 1.58 2.59
CA SER A 336 -11.97 1.84 2.85
C SER A 336 -12.76 0.60 3.26
N ARG A 337 -12.18 -0.60 3.16
CA ARG A 337 -12.82 -1.87 3.51
C ARG A 337 -11.97 -2.74 4.44
N SER A 338 -10.98 -2.15 5.10
CA SER A 338 -10.23 -2.74 6.21
C SER A 338 -11.04 -2.79 7.51
N GLY A 339 -12.25 -2.22 7.54
CA GLY A 339 -13.21 -2.41 8.62
C GLY A 339 -13.83 -3.82 8.59
N PHE A 340 -13.60 -4.59 9.65
CA PHE A 340 -14.28 -5.86 9.91
C PHE A 340 -15.78 -5.60 10.09
N SER A 341 -16.63 -6.24 9.29
CA SER A 341 -18.06 -6.34 9.61
C SER A 341 -18.27 -7.50 10.58
N PRO A 342 -18.96 -7.30 11.73
CA PRO A 342 -19.41 -8.43 12.55
C PRO A 342 -20.49 -9.21 11.76
N PRO A 343 -20.54 -10.55 11.88
CA PRO A 343 -21.44 -11.38 11.09
C PRO A 343 -22.89 -11.19 11.55
N GLY A 344 -23.73 -10.64 10.68
CA GLY A 344 -25.19 -10.73 10.79
C GLY A 344 -25.65 -12.17 10.51
N SER A 345 -26.32 -12.74 11.51
CA SER A 345 -27.01 -14.03 11.61
C SER A 345 -27.49 -14.71 10.31
N VAL A 346 -26.75 -15.73 9.85
CA VAL A 346 -27.24 -17.10 9.53
C VAL A 346 -26.07 -18.08 9.79
N GLY A 347 -26.34 -19.18 10.48
CA GLY A 347 -25.38 -20.03 11.20
C GLY A 347 -24.07 -20.43 10.50
N GLY A 348 -22.97 -20.37 11.25
CA GLY A 348 -21.66 -20.96 10.93
C GLY A 348 -20.49 -20.01 11.15
N HIS A 349 -19.82 -20.10 12.30
CA HIS A 349 -18.60 -19.34 12.64
C HIS A 349 -17.52 -19.40 11.55
N ARG A 350 -17.18 -18.28 10.90
CA ARG A 350 -15.93 -18.12 10.13
C ARG A 350 -15.39 -16.68 10.20
N SER A 351 -14.31 -16.51 10.97
CA SER A 351 -13.48 -15.30 11.05
C SER A 351 -12.64 -15.11 9.78
N GLY A 352 -12.29 -13.86 9.47
CA GLY A 352 -11.51 -13.45 8.30
C GLY A 352 -10.08 -13.99 8.31
N ARG A 353 -9.91 -15.23 7.84
CA ARG A 353 -8.62 -15.92 7.68
C ARG A 353 -7.98 -15.50 6.36
N PHE A 354 -6.72 -15.08 6.38
CA PHE A 354 -5.91 -15.08 5.16
C PHE A 354 -5.81 -16.54 4.64
N PRO A 355 -5.86 -16.76 3.31
CA PRO A 355 -5.80 -18.10 2.75
C PRO A 355 -4.49 -18.79 3.13
N GLY A 356 -4.57 -19.94 3.79
CA GLY A 356 -3.41 -20.74 4.16
C GLY A 356 -2.67 -21.27 2.94
N ILE A 357 -1.36 -21.45 3.07
CA ILE A 357 -0.51 -22.11 2.08
C ILE A 357 -1.05 -23.54 1.89
N ARG A 358 -1.59 -23.85 0.71
CA ARG A 358 -1.92 -25.22 0.32
C ARG A 358 -0.71 -25.83 -0.39
N ALA A 359 -0.07 -26.80 0.24
CA ALA A 359 0.74 -27.78 -0.48
C ALA A 359 -0.22 -28.67 -1.29
N GLY A 360 -0.18 -28.57 -2.63
CA GLY A 360 -0.91 -29.50 -3.49
C GLY A 360 -0.33 -30.91 -3.41
N PRO A 361 -1.12 -31.96 -3.65
CA PRO A 361 -0.61 -33.33 -3.67
C PRO A 361 0.44 -33.50 -4.77
N THR A 362 1.50 -34.21 -4.44
CA THR A 362 2.55 -34.67 -5.34
C THR A 362 1.94 -35.53 -6.46
N THR A 363 1.85 -34.99 -7.67
CA THR A 363 1.64 -35.81 -8.87
C THR A 363 2.86 -36.71 -9.05
N HIS A 364 2.69 -38.01 -8.82
CA HIS A 364 3.65 -39.01 -9.25
C HIS A 364 3.82 -38.93 -10.78
N CYS A 365 5.01 -38.55 -11.24
CA CYS A 365 5.43 -38.79 -12.61
C CYS A 365 5.40 -40.30 -12.86
N ARG A 366 4.34 -40.78 -13.53
CA ARG A 366 4.44 -42.02 -14.30
C ARG A 366 5.37 -41.74 -15.47
N ARG A 367 6.53 -42.39 -15.47
CA ARG A 367 7.33 -42.56 -16.70
C ARG A 367 6.46 -43.33 -17.70
N GLY A 368 6.24 -42.72 -18.85
CA GLY A 368 5.76 -43.36 -20.08
C GLY A 368 6.74 -42.99 -21.17
#